data_AF-A0A853FDL9-F1
#
_entry.id   AF-A0A853FDL9-F1
#
_cell.length_a   1.000
_cell.length_b   1.000
_cell.length_c   1.000
_cell.angle_alpha   90.00
_cell.angle_beta   90.00
_cell.angle_gamma   90.00
#
_symmetry.space_group_name_H-M   'P 1'
#
loop_
_entity.id
_entity.type
_entity.pdbx_description
1 polymer ?
#
loop_
_entity_poly.entity_id
_entity_poly.type
_entity_poly.pdbx_seq_one_letter_code
_entity_poly.pdbx_strand_id
1 'polypeptide(L)'
;MELFSSAWQVAGALLVFLAGLLLACAVARPFRIKRKRALFLYLWHTGMCIVYVLYTLHSVSDAQGYYEAALRGNIEFSFGSAAVDYLTYLCVNGLGLSYLGTFLVYNIIGFAGLAALDGCLRVATADKHRTVRRFATLLVLLPSASFWSAAIGKDALSFLAVSLSLWAALQLRRRMPLMIAAIALMLLVRPHMAGVMVIALAGSQMIQSGISVKRRLAFGSLAIMAAAVMVPYALDYAGVGEHADATDVMEYIQQRQQENLDGSTSVDISSMSLPMQLLTYLLRPLPYEASSAFSLAASLENSLLGLLMLLGLWRLIARPLAPLPGNRAFLWIYSLLAWSVLASTTPNLGIALRQKWMFVPILIFLFISLARPRRRAAPILAGLRWQS
;
A
#
# COMPACT_ATOMS: atom_id res chain seq x y z
N MET A 1 -15.62 -13.33 19.66
CA MET A 1 -14.70 -14.13 18.82
C MET A 1 -13.78 -14.94 19.71
N GLU A 2 -13.85 -16.27 19.68
CA GLU A 2 -12.87 -17.12 20.36
C GLU A 2 -11.59 -17.18 19.52
N LEU A 3 -10.43 -16.96 20.14
CA LEU A 3 -9.14 -17.04 19.44
C LEU A 3 -8.73 -18.48 19.10
N PHE A 4 -9.16 -19.43 19.94
CA PHE A 4 -8.91 -20.85 19.79
C PHE A 4 -10.07 -21.63 20.40
N SER A 5 -10.56 -22.64 19.67
CA SER A 5 -11.55 -23.61 20.13
C SER A 5 -10.96 -25.01 20.31
N SER A 6 -9.70 -25.26 19.89
CA SER A 6 -9.04 -26.56 20.02
C SER A 6 -7.52 -26.45 20.14
N ALA A 7 -6.88 -27.50 20.71
CA ALA A 7 -5.42 -27.60 20.77
C ALA A 7 -4.77 -27.61 19.37
N TRP A 8 -5.47 -28.15 18.37
CA TRP A 8 -5.03 -28.15 16.97
C TRP A 8 -4.90 -26.73 16.41
N GLN A 9 -5.81 -25.83 16.76
CA GLN A 9 -5.75 -24.44 16.33
C GLN A 9 -4.58 -23.66 16.94
N VAL A 10 -4.23 -23.95 18.20
CA VAL A 10 -3.04 -23.38 18.84
C VAL A 10 -1.77 -23.88 18.14
N ALA A 11 -1.69 -25.18 17.88
CA ALA A 11 -0.58 -25.77 17.13
C ALA A 11 -0.48 -25.20 15.70
N GLY A 12 -1.61 -25.04 15.01
CA GLY A 12 -1.67 -24.42 13.67
C GLY A 12 -1.15 -22.99 13.67
N ALA A 13 -1.60 -22.14 14.60
CA ALA A 13 -1.12 -20.77 14.71
C ALA A 13 0.40 -20.71 15.01
N LEU A 14 0.90 -21.59 15.88
CA LEU A 14 2.34 -21.70 16.17
C LEU A 14 3.13 -22.13 14.93
N LEU A 15 2.64 -23.13 14.18
CA LEU A 15 3.27 -23.59 12.94
C LEU A 15 3.33 -22.48 11.88
N VAL A 16 2.24 -21.71 11.71
CA VAL A 16 2.22 -20.56 10.79
C VAL A 16 3.23 -19.50 11.24
N PHE A 17 3.32 -19.21 12.54
CA PHE A 17 4.31 -18.27 13.07
C PHE A 17 5.75 -18.71 12.80
N LEU A 18 6.07 -19.99 13.04
CA LEU A 18 7.40 -20.57 12.79
C LEU A 18 7.71 -20.60 11.29
N ALA A 19 6.75 -20.98 10.45
CA ALA A 19 6.87 -20.91 9.00
C ALA A 19 7.14 -19.47 8.54
N GLY A 20 6.45 -18.50 9.13
CA GLY A 20 6.66 -17.08 8.87
C GLY A 20 8.07 -16.59 9.23
N LEU A 21 8.69 -17.08 10.32
CA LEU A 21 10.08 -16.76 10.64
C LEU A 21 11.07 -17.27 9.58
N LEU A 22 10.84 -18.49 9.06
CA LEU A 22 11.65 -19.07 8.00
C LEU A 22 11.45 -18.33 6.68
N LEU A 23 10.19 -18.10 6.30
CA LEU A 23 9.80 -17.35 5.11
C LEU A 23 10.32 -15.91 5.15
N ALA A 24 10.34 -15.28 6.33
CA ALA A 24 10.86 -13.92 6.48
C ALA A 24 12.31 -13.81 6.01
N CYS A 25 13.14 -14.82 6.31
CA CYS A 25 14.51 -14.87 5.84
C CYS A 25 14.62 -15.15 4.33
N ALA A 26 13.69 -15.89 3.73
CA ALA A 26 13.67 -16.16 2.29
C ALA A 26 13.21 -14.93 1.49
N VAL A 27 12.07 -14.35 1.87
CA VAL A 27 11.44 -13.16 1.27
C VAL A 27 12.35 -11.93 1.37
N ALA A 28 13.14 -11.82 2.43
CA ALA A 28 14.09 -10.71 2.60
C ALA A 28 15.31 -10.75 1.66
N ARG A 29 15.65 -11.91 1.06
CA ARG A 29 16.86 -12.06 0.23
C ARG A 29 16.82 -11.24 -1.05
N PRO A 30 15.75 -11.27 -1.88
CA PRO A 30 15.64 -10.43 -3.08
C PRO A 30 15.82 -8.93 -2.79
N PHE A 31 15.42 -8.48 -1.59
CA PHE A 31 15.52 -7.08 -1.15
C PHE A 31 16.85 -6.72 -0.48
N ARG A 32 17.83 -7.65 -0.47
CA ARG A 32 19.17 -7.46 0.11
C ARG A 32 19.14 -7.09 1.60
N ILE A 33 18.16 -7.63 2.33
CA ILE A 33 18.00 -7.42 3.77
C ILE A 33 18.80 -8.47 4.54
N LYS A 34 19.56 -8.04 5.56
CA LYS A 34 20.30 -8.96 6.44
C LYS A 34 19.32 -9.77 7.27
N ARG A 35 19.61 -11.06 7.52
CA ARG A 35 18.76 -11.97 8.32
C ARG A 35 18.29 -11.36 9.65
N LYS A 36 19.20 -10.75 10.43
CA LYS A 36 18.86 -10.09 11.70
C LYS A 36 17.80 -8.98 11.54
N ARG A 37 17.89 -8.18 10.47
CA ARG A 37 16.90 -7.12 10.18
C ARG A 37 15.59 -7.70 9.69
N ALA A 38 15.62 -8.75 8.87
CA ALA A 38 14.42 -9.44 8.40
C ALA A 38 13.62 -10.01 9.58
N LEU A 39 14.28 -10.72 10.49
CA LEU A 39 13.66 -11.26 11.70
C LEU A 39 13.12 -10.14 12.61
N PHE A 40 13.88 -9.07 12.81
CA PHE A 40 13.40 -7.91 13.58
C PHE A 40 12.14 -7.29 12.96
N LEU A 41 12.12 -7.07 11.65
CA LEU A 41 10.94 -6.51 10.95
C LEU A 41 9.74 -7.46 11.03
N TYR A 42 9.96 -8.77 10.94
CA TYR A 42 8.88 -9.76 11.07
C TYR A 42 8.31 -9.79 12.48
N LEU A 43 9.16 -9.75 13.51
CA LEU A 43 8.73 -9.71 14.91
C LEU A 43 8.00 -8.40 15.23
N TRP A 44 8.49 -7.26 14.72
CA TRP A 44 7.80 -5.98 14.82
C TRP A 44 6.40 -6.03 14.18
N HIS A 45 6.33 -6.54 12.95
CA HIS A 45 5.07 -6.65 12.21
C HIS A 45 4.09 -7.60 12.89
N THR A 46 4.58 -8.73 13.39
CA THR A 46 3.79 -9.69 14.17
C THR A 46 3.33 -9.08 15.50
N GLY A 47 4.15 -8.26 16.17
CA GLY A 47 3.72 -7.52 17.35
C GLY A 47 2.50 -6.64 17.06
N MET A 48 2.51 -5.92 15.93
CA MET A 48 1.37 -5.12 15.48
C MET A 48 0.17 -5.96 15.04
N CYS A 49 0.40 -7.15 14.47
CA CYS A 49 -0.64 -8.14 14.21
C CYS A 49 -1.38 -8.52 15.50
N ILE A 50 -0.66 -8.79 16.59
CA ILE A 50 -1.26 -9.14 17.88
C ILE A 50 -2.02 -7.96 18.47
N VAL A 51 -1.49 -6.74 18.38
CA VAL A 51 -2.21 -5.52 18.78
C VAL A 51 -3.52 -5.38 18.00
N TYR A 52 -3.53 -5.66 16.70
CA TYR A 52 -4.75 -5.65 15.90
C TYR A 52 -5.74 -6.72 16.35
N VAL A 53 -5.29 -7.96 16.55
CA VAL A 53 -6.17 -9.04 17.03
C VAL A 53 -6.84 -8.64 18.35
N LEU A 54 -6.08 -8.12 19.32
CA LEU A 54 -6.61 -7.63 20.59
C LEU A 54 -7.62 -6.48 20.39
N TYR A 55 -7.35 -5.56 19.48
CA TYR A 55 -8.29 -4.50 19.13
C TYR A 55 -9.62 -5.06 18.61
N THR A 56 -9.59 -6.08 17.73
CA THR A 56 -10.83 -6.68 17.20
C THR A 56 -11.67 -7.39 18.27
N LEU A 57 -11.09 -7.81 19.40
CA LEU A 57 -11.88 -8.44 20.46
C LEU A 57 -12.86 -7.46 21.14
N HIS A 58 -12.59 -6.17 21.06
CA HIS A 58 -13.39 -5.12 21.70
C HIS A 58 -14.04 -4.15 20.71
N SER A 59 -13.80 -4.32 19.41
CA SER A 59 -14.27 -3.38 18.38
C SER A 59 -14.66 -4.15 17.12
N VAL A 60 -15.76 -3.71 16.50
CA VAL A 60 -16.21 -4.25 15.21
C VAL A 60 -15.15 -3.99 14.16
N SER A 61 -14.82 -4.99 13.35
CA SER A 61 -13.79 -4.87 12.33
C SER A 61 -14.10 -5.70 11.08
N ASP A 62 -13.68 -5.22 9.92
CA ASP A 62 -13.80 -5.96 8.65
C ASP A 62 -13.19 -7.37 8.73
N ALA A 63 -12.11 -7.53 9.49
CA ALA A 63 -11.42 -8.80 9.68
C ALA A 63 -12.33 -9.88 10.30
N GLN A 64 -13.22 -9.50 11.21
CA GLN A 64 -14.23 -10.42 11.76
C GLN A 64 -15.23 -10.80 10.67
N GLY A 65 -15.70 -9.83 9.88
CA GLY A 65 -16.61 -10.09 8.76
C GLY A 65 -16.07 -11.11 7.77
N TYR A 66 -14.82 -10.95 7.32
CA TYR A 66 -14.15 -11.91 6.42
C TYR A 66 -14.04 -13.31 7.03
N TYR A 67 -13.71 -13.40 8.32
CA TYR A 67 -13.57 -14.69 9.00
C TYR A 67 -14.92 -15.37 9.22
N GLU A 68 -15.96 -14.63 9.59
CA GLU A 68 -17.32 -15.15 9.73
C GLU A 68 -17.92 -15.58 8.39
N ALA A 69 -17.65 -14.85 7.31
CA ALA A 69 -18.02 -15.24 5.96
C ALA A 69 -17.34 -16.57 5.58
N ALA A 70 -16.03 -16.69 5.87
CA ALA A 70 -15.29 -17.92 5.66
C ALA A 70 -15.86 -19.12 6.45
N LEU A 71 -16.33 -18.90 7.69
CA LEU A 71 -16.96 -19.95 8.49
C LEU A 71 -18.34 -20.37 7.95
N ARG A 72 -19.12 -19.44 7.39
CA ARG A 72 -20.44 -19.73 6.83
C ARG A 72 -20.38 -20.58 5.55
N GLY A 73 -19.27 -20.52 4.81
CA GLY A 73 -19.09 -21.25 3.56
C GLY A 73 -19.84 -20.64 2.36
N ASN A 74 -19.85 -21.35 1.23
CA ASN A 74 -20.46 -20.93 -0.05
C ASN A 74 -19.93 -19.61 -0.63
N ILE A 75 -18.60 -19.48 -0.71
CA ILE A 75 -17.96 -18.30 -1.27
C ILE A 75 -17.63 -18.52 -2.73
N GLU A 76 -18.30 -17.76 -3.61
CA GLU A 76 -17.92 -17.67 -5.02
C GLU A 76 -16.76 -16.69 -5.19
N PHE A 77 -15.81 -17.07 -6.05
CA PHE A 77 -14.67 -16.23 -6.34
C PHE A 77 -15.10 -15.04 -7.21
N SER A 78 -14.88 -13.83 -6.69
CA SER A 78 -15.00 -12.58 -7.44
C SER A 78 -13.93 -11.59 -6.98
N PHE A 79 -13.69 -10.52 -7.74
CA PHE A 79 -12.72 -9.50 -7.39
C PHE A 79 -13.17 -8.64 -6.19
N GLY A 80 -12.23 -7.99 -5.51
CA GLY A 80 -12.57 -7.06 -4.43
C GLY A 80 -12.69 -7.75 -3.07
N SER A 81 -13.83 -7.57 -2.38
CA SER A 81 -14.05 -8.18 -1.05
C SER A 81 -14.13 -9.69 -1.14
N ALA A 82 -14.86 -10.21 -2.13
CA ALA A 82 -15.05 -11.65 -2.35
C ALA A 82 -13.74 -12.40 -2.54
N ALA A 83 -12.72 -11.77 -3.15
CA ALA A 83 -11.40 -12.37 -3.27
C ALA A 83 -10.74 -12.60 -1.90
N VAL A 84 -10.93 -11.66 -0.96
CA VAL A 84 -10.43 -11.79 0.41
C VAL A 84 -11.26 -12.83 1.17
N ASP A 85 -12.58 -12.86 0.98
CA ASP A 85 -13.44 -13.92 1.53
C ASP A 85 -12.95 -15.29 1.07
N TYR A 86 -12.67 -15.46 -0.23
CA TYR A 86 -12.20 -16.72 -0.79
C TYR A 86 -10.82 -17.12 -0.27
N LEU A 87 -9.87 -16.18 -0.17
CA LEU A 87 -8.56 -16.44 0.42
C LEU A 87 -8.65 -16.81 1.91
N THR A 88 -9.54 -16.15 2.64
CA THR A 88 -9.81 -16.44 4.05
C THR A 88 -10.47 -17.81 4.19
N TYR A 89 -11.40 -18.16 3.30
CA TYR A 89 -12.03 -19.48 3.23
C TYR A 89 -11.00 -20.60 3.03
N LEU A 90 -10.02 -20.42 2.14
CA LEU A 90 -8.93 -21.39 1.97
C LEU A 90 -8.10 -21.56 3.25
N CYS A 91 -7.88 -20.48 4.01
CA CYS A 91 -7.18 -20.55 5.29
C CYS A 91 -8.00 -21.30 6.36
N VAL A 92 -9.30 -20.99 6.45
CA VAL A 92 -10.17 -21.53 7.50
C VAL A 92 -10.62 -22.96 7.20
N ASN A 93 -11.21 -23.21 6.03
CA ASN A 93 -11.75 -24.51 5.66
C ASN A 93 -10.71 -25.43 5.01
N GLY A 94 -9.75 -24.85 4.26
CA GLY A 94 -8.70 -25.64 3.62
C GLY A 94 -7.60 -26.09 4.59
N LEU A 95 -7.17 -25.20 5.49
CA LEU A 95 -6.09 -25.47 6.44
C LEU A 95 -6.54 -25.65 7.90
N GLY A 96 -7.83 -25.42 8.21
CA GLY A 96 -8.35 -25.53 9.58
C GLY A 96 -7.81 -24.46 10.54
N LEU A 97 -7.38 -23.30 10.02
CA LEU A 97 -6.74 -22.27 10.84
C LEU A 97 -7.77 -21.51 11.69
N SER A 98 -7.37 -21.17 12.91
CA SER A 98 -8.16 -20.26 13.76
C SER A 98 -8.09 -18.82 13.27
N TYR A 99 -8.84 -17.95 13.93
CA TYR A 99 -8.80 -16.51 13.71
C TYR A 99 -7.36 -15.98 13.80
N LEU A 100 -6.61 -16.33 14.86
CA LEU A 100 -5.21 -15.94 14.99
C LEU A 100 -4.32 -16.58 13.91
N GLY A 101 -4.51 -17.86 13.61
CA GLY A 101 -3.73 -18.54 12.56
C GLY A 101 -3.89 -17.86 11.20
N THR A 102 -5.11 -17.46 10.87
CA THR A 102 -5.43 -16.74 9.64
C THR A 102 -4.83 -15.33 9.64
N PHE A 103 -4.90 -14.60 10.76
CA PHE A 103 -4.19 -13.33 10.93
C PHE A 103 -2.69 -13.47 10.67
N LEU A 104 -2.06 -14.53 11.19
CA LEU A 104 -0.63 -14.77 10.99
C LEU A 104 -0.26 -15.05 9.52
N VAL A 105 -1.16 -15.65 8.73
CA VAL A 105 -0.97 -15.80 7.27
C VAL A 105 -0.96 -14.43 6.59
N TYR A 106 -1.94 -13.57 6.88
CA TYR A 106 -1.99 -12.21 6.33
C TYR A 106 -0.80 -11.35 6.79
N ASN A 107 -0.34 -11.53 8.02
CA ASN A 107 0.89 -10.92 8.54
C ASN A 107 2.14 -11.32 7.75
N ILE A 108 2.25 -12.57 7.26
CA ILE A 108 3.38 -12.95 6.37
C ILE A 108 3.31 -12.19 5.04
N ILE A 109 2.10 -12.02 4.49
CA ILE A 109 1.87 -11.25 3.25
C ILE A 109 2.22 -9.77 3.47
N GLY A 110 1.73 -9.16 4.54
CA GLY A 110 2.05 -7.78 4.92
C GLY A 110 3.54 -7.57 5.17
N PHE A 111 4.20 -8.51 5.86
CA PHE A 111 5.64 -8.50 6.07
C PHE A 111 6.42 -8.51 4.75
N ALA A 112 5.98 -9.27 3.75
CA ALA A 112 6.63 -9.28 2.44
C ALA A 112 6.59 -7.89 1.79
N GLY A 113 5.48 -7.15 1.97
CA GLY A 113 5.36 -5.75 1.57
C GLY A 113 6.33 -4.85 2.35
N LEU A 114 6.38 -5.03 3.67
CA LEU A 114 7.27 -4.26 4.55
C LEU A 114 8.75 -4.47 4.21
N ALA A 115 9.14 -5.70 3.90
CA ALA A 115 10.48 -6.06 3.46
C ALA A 115 10.81 -5.43 2.10
N ALA A 116 9.86 -5.42 1.15
CA ALA A 116 10.04 -4.74 -0.12
C ALA A 116 10.25 -3.22 0.07
N LEU A 117 9.44 -2.58 0.91
CA LEU A 117 9.57 -1.16 1.26
C LEU A 117 10.93 -0.86 1.93
N ASP A 118 11.35 -1.66 2.90
CA ASP A 118 12.66 -1.52 3.55
C ASP A 118 13.82 -1.61 2.55
N GLY A 119 13.75 -2.58 1.63
CA GLY A 119 14.70 -2.72 0.54
C GLY A 119 14.78 -1.44 -0.31
N CYS A 120 13.63 -0.88 -0.70
CA CYS A 120 13.55 0.35 -1.47
C CYS A 120 14.18 1.54 -0.73
N LEU A 121 13.83 1.76 0.54
CA LEU A 121 14.36 2.88 1.31
C LEU A 121 15.86 2.74 1.58
N ARG A 122 16.37 1.52 1.74
CA ARG A 122 17.82 1.27 1.87
C ARG A 122 18.57 1.58 0.58
N VAL A 123 17.97 1.37 -0.60
CA VAL A 123 18.51 1.84 -1.88
C VAL A 123 18.50 3.37 -1.94
N ALA A 124 17.40 4.01 -1.58
CA ALA A 124 17.28 5.48 -1.59
C ALA A 124 18.22 6.19 -0.61
N THR A 125 18.62 5.51 0.47
CA THR A 125 19.45 6.10 1.54
C THR A 125 20.91 5.65 1.54
N ALA A 126 21.34 4.86 0.55
CA ALA A 126 22.69 4.28 0.52
C ALA A 126 23.82 5.33 0.54
N ASP A 127 23.63 6.45 -0.15
CA ASP A 127 24.56 7.58 -0.29
C ASP A 127 24.33 8.71 0.74
N LYS A 128 23.37 8.54 1.67
CA LYS A 128 22.90 9.59 2.58
C LYS A 128 23.56 9.53 3.96
N HIS A 129 23.45 10.64 4.70
CA HIS A 129 23.93 10.73 6.08
C HIS A 129 23.22 9.72 7.01
N ARG A 130 23.88 9.34 8.12
CA ARG A 130 23.35 8.35 9.09
C ARG A 130 21.97 8.76 9.64
N THR A 131 21.72 10.05 9.81
CA THR A 131 20.42 10.58 10.26
C THR A 131 19.29 10.23 9.30
N VAL A 132 19.49 10.43 7.99
CA VAL A 132 18.49 10.09 6.97
C VAL A 132 18.23 8.58 6.92
N ARG A 133 19.29 7.77 7.07
CA ARG A 133 19.16 6.30 7.15
C ARG A 133 18.38 5.82 8.38
N ARG A 134 18.60 6.47 9.53
CA ARG A 134 17.84 6.20 10.77
C ARG A 134 16.38 6.63 10.60
N PHE A 135 16.16 7.81 10.04
CA PHE A 135 14.82 8.34 9.75
C PHE A 135 14.04 7.43 8.80
N ALA A 136 14.67 6.96 7.71
CA ALA A 136 14.06 6.00 6.80
C ALA A 136 13.73 4.66 7.49
N THR A 137 14.55 4.22 8.45
CA THR A 137 14.22 3.04 9.27
C THR A 137 13.03 3.28 10.18
N LEU A 138 12.90 4.48 10.77
CA LEU A 138 11.74 4.87 11.58
C LEU A 138 10.45 4.84 10.75
N LEU A 139 10.49 5.30 9.50
CA LEU A 139 9.32 5.29 8.62
C LEU A 139 8.85 3.88 8.22
N VAL A 140 9.75 2.90 8.15
CA VAL A 140 9.37 1.48 7.97
C VAL A 140 8.68 0.95 9.22
N LEU A 141 9.07 1.44 10.40
CA LEU A 141 8.55 1.01 11.68
C LEU A 141 7.34 1.84 12.15
N LEU A 142 6.62 2.48 11.23
CA LEU A 142 5.39 3.18 11.59
C LEU A 142 4.35 2.14 12.05
N PRO A 143 3.84 2.22 13.30
CA PRO A 143 2.80 1.33 13.78
C PRO A 143 1.63 1.17 12.82
N SER A 144 1.05 2.23 12.25
CA SER A 144 -0.14 2.11 11.39
C SER A 144 0.13 1.30 10.13
N ALA A 145 1.33 1.45 9.53
CA ALA A 145 1.69 0.67 8.34
C ALA A 145 1.62 -0.82 8.65
N SER A 146 2.22 -1.23 9.79
CA SER A 146 2.25 -2.63 10.22
C SER A 146 0.90 -3.10 10.76
N PHE A 147 0.17 -2.25 11.47
CA PHE A 147 -1.15 -2.55 12.02
C PHE A 147 -2.14 -2.89 10.91
N TRP A 148 -2.31 -2.03 9.90
CA TRP A 148 -3.27 -2.25 8.82
C TRP A 148 -2.85 -3.35 7.84
N SER A 149 -1.54 -3.53 7.59
CA SER A 149 -1.07 -4.56 6.65
C SER A 149 -0.91 -5.95 7.26
N ALA A 150 -1.05 -6.10 8.58
CA ALA A 150 -1.00 -7.40 9.26
C ALA A 150 -2.37 -8.08 9.41
N ALA A 151 -3.47 -7.35 9.19
CA ALA A 151 -4.82 -7.84 9.44
C ALA A 151 -5.41 -8.63 8.25
N ILE A 152 -6.40 -9.48 8.55
CA ILE A 152 -7.25 -10.12 7.53
C ILE A 152 -8.00 -9.03 6.78
N GLY A 153 -7.69 -8.87 5.49
CA GLY A 153 -8.31 -7.83 4.68
C GLY A 153 -7.59 -7.55 3.37
N LYS A 154 -8.17 -6.63 2.60
CA LYS A 154 -7.60 -6.12 1.34
C LYS A 154 -6.27 -5.40 1.54
N ASP A 155 -6.06 -4.86 2.73
CA ASP A 155 -4.97 -3.92 3.00
C ASP A 155 -3.60 -4.59 3.00
N ALA A 156 -3.48 -5.80 3.53
CA ALA A 156 -2.25 -6.61 3.46
C ALA A 156 -1.78 -6.83 2.01
N LEU A 157 -2.69 -7.29 1.14
CA LEU A 157 -2.42 -7.57 -0.27
C LEU A 157 -2.13 -6.29 -1.06
N SER A 158 -2.90 -5.22 -0.83
CA SER A 158 -2.68 -3.93 -1.51
C SER A 158 -1.35 -3.27 -1.09
N PHE A 159 -0.97 -3.38 0.18
CA PHE A 159 0.31 -2.87 0.67
C PHE A 159 1.50 -3.65 0.09
N LEU A 160 1.38 -4.98 -0.01
CA LEU A 160 2.35 -5.82 -0.71
C LEU A 160 2.46 -5.40 -2.18
N ALA A 161 1.34 -5.28 -2.90
CA ALA A 161 1.31 -4.89 -4.30
C ALA A 161 2.04 -3.56 -4.55
N VAL A 162 1.79 -2.55 -3.73
CA VAL A 162 2.40 -1.21 -3.88
C VAL A 162 3.89 -1.25 -3.55
N SER A 163 4.28 -2.00 -2.54
CA SER A 163 5.69 -2.13 -2.17
C SER A 163 6.49 -2.93 -3.20
N LEU A 164 5.89 -3.96 -3.81
CA LEU A 164 6.47 -4.69 -4.93
C LEU A 164 6.55 -3.85 -6.20
N SER A 165 5.52 -3.06 -6.52
CA SER A 165 5.53 -2.16 -7.68
C SER A 165 6.60 -1.09 -7.55
N LEU A 166 6.79 -0.55 -6.34
CA LEU A 166 7.90 0.35 -6.02
C LEU A 166 9.25 -0.33 -6.27
N TRP A 167 9.47 -1.53 -5.74
CA TRP A 167 10.73 -2.28 -5.96
C TRP A 167 10.96 -2.61 -7.43
N ALA A 168 9.90 -2.98 -8.16
CA ALA A 168 9.96 -3.24 -9.59
C ALA A 168 10.34 -1.96 -10.37
N ALA A 169 9.74 -0.82 -10.03
CA ALA A 169 9.97 0.47 -10.69
C ALA A 169 11.44 0.93 -10.62
N LEU A 170 12.19 0.55 -9.57
CA LEU A 170 13.63 0.86 -9.48
C LEU A 170 14.45 0.27 -10.63
N GLN A 171 14.02 -0.88 -11.18
CA GLN A 171 14.67 -1.57 -12.31
C GLN A 171 13.61 -2.16 -13.24
N LEU A 172 12.70 -1.31 -13.73
CA LEU A 172 11.47 -1.74 -14.40
C LEU A 172 11.71 -2.77 -15.51
N ARG A 173 12.68 -2.53 -16.41
CA ARG A 173 12.99 -3.45 -17.53
C ARG A 173 13.32 -4.88 -17.05
N ARG A 174 14.13 -5.02 -16.00
CA ARG A 174 14.54 -6.33 -15.46
C ARG A 174 13.45 -6.96 -14.57
N ARG A 175 12.63 -6.13 -13.92
CA ARG A 175 11.64 -6.54 -12.91
C ARG A 175 10.20 -6.45 -13.42
N MET A 176 9.98 -6.46 -14.74
CA MET A 176 8.64 -6.44 -15.34
C MET A 176 7.73 -7.57 -14.82
N PRO A 177 8.20 -8.83 -14.66
CA PRO A 177 7.34 -9.87 -14.10
C PRO A 177 6.84 -9.53 -12.68
N LEU A 178 7.69 -8.87 -11.88
CA LEU A 178 7.32 -8.43 -10.54
C LEU A 178 6.30 -7.27 -10.58
N MET A 179 6.42 -6.36 -11.56
CA MET A 179 5.42 -5.31 -11.79
C MET A 179 4.06 -5.91 -12.18
N ILE A 180 4.06 -6.90 -13.08
CA ILE A 180 2.82 -7.59 -13.49
C ILE A 180 2.19 -8.31 -12.28
N ALA A 181 3.00 -9.03 -11.49
CA ALA A 181 2.52 -9.67 -10.26
C ALA A 181 1.94 -8.65 -9.26
N ALA A 182 2.57 -7.48 -9.10
CA ALA A 182 2.07 -6.41 -8.26
C ALA A 182 0.72 -5.86 -8.76
N ILE A 183 0.57 -5.65 -10.08
CA ILE A 183 -0.70 -5.20 -10.67
C ILE A 183 -1.78 -6.27 -10.50
N ALA A 184 -1.46 -7.55 -10.70
CA ALA A 184 -2.41 -8.65 -10.53
C ALA A 184 -2.88 -8.79 -9.06
N LEU A 185 -1.96 -8.65 -8.10
CA LEU A 185 -2.31 -8.62 -6.68
C LEU A 185 -3.21 -7.43 -6.34
N MET A 186 -2.93 -6.26 -6.89
CA MET A 186 -3.79 -5.09 -6.71
C MET A 186 -5.16 -5.32 -7.35
N LEU A 187 -5.22 -5.90 -8.56
CA LEU A 187 -6.45 -6.17 -9.29
C LEU A 187 -7.35 -7.12 -8.50
N LEU A 188 -6.76 -8.15 -7.90
CA LEU A 188 -7.47 -9.15 -7.09
C LEU A 188 -8.31 -8.48 -5.98
N VAL A 189 -7.72 -7.53 -5.24
CA VAL A 189 -8.38 -6.93 -4.06
C VAL A 189 -8.99 -5.55 -4.32
N ARG A 190 -8.47 -4.80 -5.30
CA ARG A 190 -8.82 -3.41 -5.59
C ARG A 190 -8.66 -3.11 -7.10
N PRO A 191 -9.61 -3.56 -7.94
CA PRO A 191 -9.55 -3.37 -9.39
C PRO A 191 -9.29 -1.93 -9.82
N HIS A 192 -10.03 -0.97 -9.25
CA HIS A 192 -9.87 0.45 -9.55
C HIS A 192 -8.42 0.94 -9.34
N MET A 193 -7.77 0.58 -8.24
CA MET A 193 -6.37 0.95 -7.96
C MET A 193 -5.38 0.26 -8.92
N ALA A 194 -5.67 -0.96 -9.33
CA ALA A 194 -4.87 -1.66 -10.35
C ALA A 194 -4.95 -0.94 -11.70
N GLY A 195 -6.14 -0.44 -12.07
CA GLY A 195 -6.33 0.43 -13.24
C GLY A 195 -5.45 1.68 -13.15
N VAL A 196 -5.44 2.36 -11.99
CA VAL A 196 -4.56 3.52 -11.75
C VAL A 196 -3.07 3.15 -11.90
N MET A 197 -2.64 1.98 -11.42
CA MET A 197 -1.26 1.49 -11.63
C MET A 197 -0.94 1.30 -13.11
N VAL A 198 -1.84 0.71 -13.90
CA VAL A 198 -1.65 0.48 -15.34
C VAL A 198 -1.58 1.81 -16.09
N ILE A 199 -2.50 2.74 -15.81
CA ILE A 199 -2.51 4.09 -16.40
C ILE A 199 -1.20 4.82 -16.09
N ALA A 200 -0.77 4.78 -14.82
CA ALA A 200 0.50 5.39 -14.42
C ALA A 200 1.70 4.75 -15.11
N LEU A 201 1.70 3.43 -15.29
CA LEU A 201 2.76 2.70 -15.96
C LEU A 201 2.82 3.08 -17.44
N ALA A 202 1.68 3.13 -18.12
CA ALA A 202 1.63 3.54 -19.52
C ALA A 202 2.03 5.01 -19.71
N GLY A 203 1.46 5.93 -18.90
CA GLY A 203 1.82 7.35 -18.92
C GLY A 203 3.32 7.57 -18.69
N SER A 204 3.93 6.78 -17.81
CA SER A 204 5.37 6.84 -17.59
C SER A 204 6.22 6.46 -18.82
N GLN A 205 5.75 5.51 -19.65
CA GLN A 205 6.44 5.13 -20.89
C GLN A 205 6.32 6.22 -21.97
N MET A 206 5.27 7.04 -21.94
CA MET A 206 5.12 8.17 -22.86
C MET A 206 6.12 9.29 -22.55
N ILE A 207 6.36 9.55 -21.25
CA ILE A 207 7.26 10.62 -20.79
C ILE A 207 8.74 10.22 -20.94
N GLN A 208 9.09 8.94 -20.83
CA GLN A 208 10.48 8.51 -20.94
C GLN A 208 11.08 8.76 -22.34
N SER A 209 12.21 9.46 -22.36
CA SER A 209 13.04 9.64 -23.56
C SER A 209 13.74 8.34 -23.95
N GLY A 210 13.87 8.07 -25.25
CA GLY A 210 14.55 6.88 -25.76
C GLY A 210 13.66 5.62 -25.93
N ILE A 211 12.34 5.77 -25.89
CA ILE A 211 11.40 4.70 -26.28
C ILE A 211 10.95 4.93 -27.72
N SER A 212 10.99 3.88 -28.54
CA SER A 212 10.55 3.95 -29.94
C SER A 212 9.08 4.33 -30.05
N VAL A 213 8.72 5.09 -31.09
CA VAL A 213 7.34 5.53 -31.34
C VAL A 213 6.37 4.35 -31.38
N LYS A 214 6.77 3.21 -31.97
CA LYS A 214 5.97 1.97 -31.99
C LYS A 214 5.64 1.45 -30.59
N ARG A 215 6.60 1.49 -29.66
CA ARG A 215 6.40 1.03 -28.28
C ARG A 215 5.56 2.02 -27.47
N ARG A 216 5.69 3.34 -27.73
CA ARG A 216 4.79 4.35 -27.17
C ARG A 216 3.36 4.15 -27.64
N LEU A 217 3.15 3.85 -28.92
CA LEU A 217 1.83 3.57 -29.48
C LEU A 217 1.22 2.29 -28.89
N ALA A 218 2.00 1.22 -28.76
CA ALA A 218 1.54 -0.04 -28.15
C ALA A 218 1.15 0.10 -26.66
N PHE A 219 1.93 0.87 -25.86
CA PHE A 219 1.54 1.12 -24.47
C PHE A 219 0.39 2.12 -24.36
N GLY A 220 0.31 3.10 -25.25
CA GLY A 220 -0.83 4.01 -25.35
C GLY A 220 -2.12 3.26 -25.67
N SER A 221 -2.09 2.37 -26.66
CA SER A 221 -3.25 1.54 -27.02
C SER A 221 -3.62 0.59 -25.89
N LEU A 222 -2.64 -0.01 -25.19
CA LEU A 222 -2.89 -0.84 -24.02
C LEU A 222 -3.54 -0.03 -22.87
N ALA A 223 -3.11 1.21 -22.65
CA ALA A 223 -3.70 2.09 -21.65
C ALA A 223 -5.14 2.47 -22.00
N ILE A 224 -5.40 2.76 -23.28
CA ILE A 224 -6.74 3.06 -23.79
C ILE A 224 -7.64 1.83 -23.67
N MET A 225 -7.17 0.64 -24.03
CA MET A 225 -7.90 -0.61 -23.80
C MET A 225 -8.18 -0.86 -22.32
N ALA A 226 -7.18 -0.67 -21.46
CA ALA A 226 -7.35 -0.82 -20.03
C ALA A 226 -8.38 0.18 -19.49
N ALA A 227 -8.33 1.44 -19.91
CA ALA A 227 -9.34 2.43 -19.56
C ALA A 227 -10.72 2.05 -20.09
N ALA A 228 -10.81 1.56 -21.34
CA ALA A 228 -12.07 1.14 -21.96
C ALA A 228 -12.73 -0.06 -21.27
N VAL A 229 -11.97 -0.92 -20.58
CA VAL A 229 -12.53 -2.03 -19.77
C VAL A 229 -12.80 -1.58 -18.33
N MET A 230 -11.85 -0.85 -17.74
CA MET A 230 -11.90 -0.50 -16.31
C MET A 230 -12.88 0.63 -16.01
N VAL A 231 -13.10 1.57 -16.93
CA VAL A 231 -14.07 2.66 -16.74
C VAL A 231 -15.49 2.11 -16.71
N PRO A 232 -15.98 1.33 -17.70
CA PRO A 232 -17.31 0.72 -17.63
C PRO A 232 -17.48 -0.20 -16.41
N TYR A 233 -16.47 -1.02 -16.08
CA TYR A 233 -16.52 -1.84 -14.87
C TYR A 233 -16.62 -1.00 -13.60
N ALA A 234 -15.92 0.14 -13.54
CA ALA A 234 -16.01 1.06 -12.40
C ALA A 234 -17.36 1.80 -12.34
N LEU A 235 -17.97 2.11 -13.48
CA LEU A 235 -19.29 2.75 -13.60
C LEU A 235 -20.41 1.76 -13.23
N ASP A 236 -20.37 0.54 -13.74
CA ASP A 236 -21.31 -0.54 -13.40
C ASP A 236 -21.22 -0.90 -11.90
N TYR A 237 -20.00 -1.03 -11.38
CA TYR A 237 -19.77 -1.21 -9.94
C TYR A 237 -20.23 -0.01 -9.11
N ALA A 238 -20.22 1.19 -9.69
CA ALA A 238 -20.72 2.41 -9.09
C ALA A 238 -22.25 2.56 -9.17
N GLY A 239 -22.95 1.68 -9.91
CA GLY A 239 -24.38 1.82 -10.19
C GLY A 239 -24.71 2.98 -11.14
N VAL A 240 -23.69 3.57 -11.77
CA VAL A 240 -23.83 4.65 -12.74
C VAL A 240 -23.94 4.01 -14.12
N GLY A 241 -25.06 4.22 -14.82
CA GLY A 241 -25.33 3.58 -16.12
C GLY A 241 -24.22 3.80 -17.17
N GLU A 242 -24.24 3.01 -18.25
CA GLU A 242 -23.19 2.95 -19.29
C GLU A 242 -22.86 4.29 -20.00
N HIS A 243 -23.63 5.36 -19.78
CA HIS A 243 -23.46 6.69 -20.37
C HIS A 243 -23.23 7.77 -19.30
N ALA A 244 -22.21 7.57 -18.46
CA ALA A 244 -21.91 8.49 -17.35
C ALA A 244 -21.53 9.90 -17.85
N ASP A 245 -22.37 10.88 -17.52
CA ASP A 245 -22.04 12.30 -17.67
C ASP A 245 -21.27 12.80 -16.43
N ALA A 246 -20.71 14.02 -16.48
CA ALA A 246 -20.00 14.62 -15.35
C ALA A 246 -20.89 14.73 -14.08
N THR A 247 -22.21 14.79 -14.26
CA THR A 247 -23.21 14.73 -13.18
C THR A 247 -23.24 13.37 -12.50
N ASP A 248 -23.08 12.28 -13.23
CA ASP A 248 -23.23 10.94 -12.67
C ASP A 248 -21.95 10.50 -11.94
N VAL A 249 -20.80 11.01 -12.39
CA VAL A 249 -19.53 10.94 -11.63
C VAL A 249 -19.66 11.71 -10.31
N MET A 250 -20.34 12.86 -10.32
CA MET A 250 -20.60 13.64 -9.12
C MET A 250 -21.56 12.90 -8.17
N GLU A 251 -22.62 12.30 -8.70
CA GLU A 251 -23.59 11.50 -7.94
C GLU A 251 -22.93 10.27 -7.32
N TYR A 252 -22.04 9.56 -8.05
CA TYR A 252 -21.24 8.49 -7.46
C TYR A 252 -20.30 8.98 -6.36
N ILE A 253 -19.63 10.12 -6.55
CA ILE A 253 -18.78 10.70 -5.50
C ILE A 253 -19.63 11.03 -4.27
N GLN A 254 -20.84 11.57 -4.45
CA GLN A 254 -21.78 11.88 -3.37
C GLN A 254 -22.28 10.62 -2.66
N GLN A 255 -22.68 9.58 -3.41
CA GLN A 255 -23.08 8.29 -2.85
C GLN A 255 -21.94 7.66 -2.04
N ARG A 256 -20.72 7.66 -2.59
CA ARG A 256 -19.52 7.16 -1.89
C ARG A 256 -19.19 7.98 -0.66
N GLN A 257 -19.38 9.29 -0.72
CA GLN A 257 -19.23 10.13 0.45
C GLN A 257 -20.25 9.71 1.51
N GLN A 258 -21.52 9.58 1.13
CA GLN A 258 -22.62 9.24 2.04
C GLN A 258 -22.48 7.85 2.67
N GLU A 259 -22.08 6.82 1.90
CA GLU A 259 -21.75 5.48 2.42
C GLU A 259 -20.58 5.52 3.43
N ASN A 260 -19.65 6.46 3.26
CA ASN A 260 -18.50 6.62 4.17
C ASN A 260 -18.76 7.65 5.29
N LEU A 261 -19.90 8.35 5.30
CA LEU A 261 -20.23 9.29 6.37
C LEU A 261 -20.58 8.58 7.68
N ASP A 262 -20.94 7.30 7.62
CA ASP A 262 -21.23 6.46 8.78
C ASP A 262 -19.99 6.29 9.66
N GLY A 263 -19.90 7.13 10.70
CA GLY A 263 -18.83 7.12 11.70
C GLY A 263 -18.66 8.49 12.38
N SER A 264 -18.34 8.50 13.67
CA SER A 264 -18.17 9.73 14.47
C SER A 264 -16.97 10.60 14.08
N THR A 265 -16.15 10.17 13.13
CA THR A 265 -14.92 10.84 12.66
C THR A 265 -14.96 11.22 11.17
N SER A 266 -16.16 11.36 10.59
CA SER A 266 -16.33 11.83 9.22
C SER A 266 -16.10 13.34 9.11
N VAL A 267 -15.56 13.76 7.97
CA VAL A 267 -15.33 15.17 7.65
C VAL A 267 -16.07 15.48 6.36
N ASP A 268 -16.74 16.63 6.32
CA ASP A 268 -17.35 17.11 5.08
C ASP A 268 -16.25 17.51 4.07
N ILE A 269 -16.02 16.65 3.09
CA ILE A 269 -15.07 16.90 2.01
C ILE A 269 -15.71 17.59 0.80
N SER A 270 -17.05 17.64 0.73
CA SER A 270 -17.80 18.19 -0.40
C SER A 270 -17.65 19.71 -0.51
N SER A 271 -17.50 20.39 0.62
CA SER A 271 -17.26 21.84 0.73
C SER A 271 -15.79 22.24 0.58
N MET A 272 -14.86 21.27 0.46
CA MET A 272 -13.42 21.51 0.42
C MET A 272 -12.86 21.59 -1.00
N SER A 273 -11.85 22.44 -1.22
CA SER A 273 -11.07 22.45 -2.47
C SER A 273 -10.18 21.19 -2.59
N LEU A 274 -9.84 20.79 -3.82
CA LEU A 274 -9.01 19.59 -4.06
C LEU A 274 -7.68 19.58 -3.26
N PRO A 275 -6.89 20.67 -3.18
CA PRO A 275 -5.69 20.68 -2.35
C PRO A 275 -5.99 20.46 -0.85
N MET A 276 -7.11 21.00 -0.37
CA MET A 276 -7.54 20.83 1.02
C MET A 276 -7.98 19.38 1.28
N GLN A 277 -8.69 18.74 0.34
CA GLN A 277 -9.06 17.32 0.42
C GLN A 277 -7.80 16.43 0.48
N LEU A 278 -6.83 16.67 -0.40
CA LEU A 278 -5.57 15.93 -0.45
C LEU A 278 -4.81 16.00 0.89
N LEU A 279 -4.65 17.20 1.45
CA LEU A 279 -3.97 17.40 2.73
C LEU A 279 -4.75 16.80 3.91
N THR A 280 -6.08 16.98 3.92
CA THR A 280 -6.99 16.41 4.93
C THR A 280 -6.88 14.89 4.94
N TYR A 281 -6.96 14.25 3.78
CA TYR A 281 -6.86 12.79 3.65
C TYR A 281 -5.52 12.23 4.16
N LEU A 282 -4.42 12.92 3.87
CA LEU A 282 -3.08 12.42 4.21
C LEU A 282 -2.67 12.72 5.66
N LEU A 283 -3.06 13.89 6.18
CA LEU A 283 -2.50 14.45 7.43
C LEU A 283 -3.45 14.40 8.63
N ARG A 284 -4.75 14.15 8.45
CA ARG A 284 -5.69 14.05 9.58
C ARG A 284 -5.87 12.60 10.06
N PRO A 285 -6.11 12.37 11.37
CA PRO A 285 -6.31 13.38 12.42
C PRO A 285 -5.01 14.09 12.81
N LEU A 286 -5.14 15.35 13.23
CA LEU A 286 -4.04 16.13 13.81
C LEU A 286 -3.94 15.89 15.33
N PRO A 287 -2.80 16.20 15.98
CA PRO A 287 -2.62 15.88 17.40
C PRO A 287 -3.69 16.46 18.35
N TYR A 288 -4.27 17.61 17.99
CA TYR A 288 -5.35 18.24 18.76
C TYR A 288 -6.74 17.64 18.49
N GLU A 289 -6.90 16.82 17.44
CA GLU A 289 -8.15 16.13 17.08
C GLU A 289 -8.21 14.72 17.70
N ALA A 290 -7.13 14.29 18.36
CA ALA A 290 -7.01 12.96 18.92
C ALA A 290 -7.81 12.82 20.23
N SER A 291 -8.84 11.98 20.21
CA SER A 291 -9.70 11.67 21.38
C SER A 291 -9.38 10.32 22.04
N SER A 292 -8.48 9.53 21.46
CA SER A 292 -8.06 8.21 21.94
C SER A 292 -6.56 7.95 21.73
N ALA A 293 -5.99 6.99 22.46
CA ALA A 293 -4.59 6.59 22.29
C ALA A 293 -4.27 6.14 20.84
N PHE A 294 -5.22 5.46 20.18
CA PHE A 294 -5.10 5.08 18.78
C PHE A 294 -5.06 6.30 17.85
N SER A 295 -5.97 7.25 18.04
CA SER A 295 -5.99 8.49 17.25
C SER A 295 -4.77 9.38 17.51
N LEU A 296 -4.19 9.34 18.72
CA LEU A 296 -2.96 10.04 19.06
C LEU A 296 -1.75 9.42 18.37
N ALA A 297 -1.65 8.09 18.37
CA ALA A 297 -0.60 7.40 17.63
C ALA A 297 -0.69 7.70 16.13
N ALA A 298 -1.91 7.65 15.56
CA ALA A 298 -2.14 7.96 14.16
C ALA A 298 -1.80 9.43 13.81
N SER A 299 -2.11 10.38 14.69
CA SER A 299 -1.82 11.80 14.46
C SER A 299 -0.33 12.13 14.54
N LEU A 300 0.42 11.47 15.44
CA LEU A 300 1.88 11.60 15.49
C LEU A 300 2.54 11.08 14.20
N GLU A 301 2.08 9.96 13.68
CA GLU A 301 2.55 9.44 12.40
C GLU A 301 2.20 10.36 11.23
N ASN A 302 0.97 10.87 11.19
CA ASN A 302 0.55 11.82 10.18
C ASN A 302 1.39 13.10 10.22
N SER A 303 1.68 13.60 11.43
CA SER A 303 2.56 14.76 11.61
C SER A 303 3.97 14.48 11.05
N LEU A 304 4.48 13.26 11.26
CA LEU A 304 5.76 12.82 10.72
C LEU A 304 5.74 12.72 9.19
N LEU A 305 4.65 12.21 8.59
CA LEU A 305 4.45 12.19 7.14
C LEU A 305 4.33 13.61 6.58
N GLY A 306 3.64 14.51 7.29
CA GLY A 306 3.53 15.93 6.96
C GLY A 306 4.89 16.62 6.95
N LEU A 307 5.71 16.39 7.98
CA LEU A 307 7.09 16.89 8.02
C LEU A 307 7.91 16.38 6.82
N LEU A 308 7.83 15.08 6.51
CA LEU A 308 8.52 14.51 5.36
C LEU A 308 8.06 15.15 4.04
N MET A 309 6.74 15.35 3.90
CA MET A 309 6.15 15.98 2.73
C MET A 309 6.61 17.42 2.57
N LEU A 310 6.59 18.24 3.63
CA LEU A 310 7.07 19.62 3.61
C LEU A 310 8.56 19.68 3.22
N LEU A 311 9.40 18.84 3.82
CA LEU A 311 10.82 18.75 3.49
C LEU A 311 11.06 18.30 2.04
N GLY A 312 10.22 17.39 1.54
CA GLY A 312 10.26 16.90 0.17
C GLY A 312 9.86 17.97 -0.85
N LEU A 313 8.72 18.64 -0.63
CA LEU A 313 8.22 19.73 -1.46
C LEU A 313 9.18 20.91 -1.50
N TRP A 314 9.67 21.36 -0.34
CA TRP A 314 10.64 22.44 -0.25
C TRP A 314 11.89 22.16 -1.10
N ARG A 315 12.36 20.91 -1.12
CA ARG A 315 13.50 20.51 -1.95
C ARG A 315 13.18 20.45 -3.43
N LEU A 316 11.98 20.04 -3.78
CA LEU A 316 11.51 19.95 -5.17
C LEU A 316 11.43 21.34 -5.81
N ILE A 317 11.06 22.35 -5.02
CA ILE A 317 11.07 23.76 -5.42
C ILE A 317 12.50 24.32 -5.42
N ALA A 318 13.28 24.04 -4.37
CA ALA A 318 14.60 24.65 -4.20
C ALA A 318 15.69 24.10 -5.14
N ARG A 319 15.50 22.92 -5.75
CA ARG A 319 16.51 22.26 -6.59
C ARG A 319 15.88 21.41 -7.70
N PRO A 320 16.52 21.35 -8.89
CA PRO A 320 16.08 20.43 -9.94
C PRO A 320 16.22 18.98 -9.46
N LEU A 321 15.29 18.15 -9.93
CA LEU A 321 15.21 16.73 -9.59
C LEU A 321 16.51 16.00 -9.99
N ALA A 322 17.34 15.65 -9.01
CA ALA A 322 18.55 14.85 -9.24
C ALA A 322 18.16 13.50 -9.85
N PRO A 323 18.82 12.99 -10.91
CA PRO A 323 18.44 11.73 -11.55
C PRO A 323 18.54 10.58 -10.54
N LEU A 324 17.44 9.86 -10.33
CA LEU A 324 17.47 8.58 -9.62
C LEU A 324 17.41 7.42 -10.59
N PRO A 325 17.96 6.26 -10.20
CA PRO A 325 17.71 5.02 -10.89
C PRO A 325 16.22 4.65 -10.79
N GLY A 326 15.62 4.27 -11.92
CA GLY A 326 14.27 3.73 -11.98
C GLY A 326 13.25 4.64 -12.66
N ASN A 327 12.04 4.12 -12.79
CA ASN A 327 10.94 4.81 -13.46
C ASN A 327 10.24 5.81 -12.52
N ARG A 328 10.86 6.98 -12.32
CA ARG A 328 10.27 8.04 -11.49
C ARG A 328 8.95 8.59 -12.00
N ALA A 329 8.76 8.63 -13.31
CA ALA A 329 7.51 9.09 -13.90
C ALA A 329 6.34 8.21 -13.42
N PHE A 330 6.51 6.89 -13.43
CA PHE A 330 5.51 5.96 -12.87
C PHE A 330 5.22 6.26 -11.39
N LEU A 331 6.27 6.41 -10.57
CA LEU A 331 6.11 6.65 -9.13
C LEU A 331 5.33 7.93 -8.84
N TRP A 332 5.68 9.03 -9.51
CA TRP A 332 4.96 10.30 -9.35
C TRP A 332 3.52 10.21 -9.86
N ILE A 333 3.31 9.75 -11.10
CA ILE A 333 1.97 9.66 -11.70
C ILE A 333 1.06 8.78 -10.85
N TYR A 334 1.53 7.59 -10.46
CA TYR A 334 0.74 6.68 -9.62
C TYR A 334 0.41 7.33 -8.27
N SER A 335 1.41 7.90 -7.58
CA SER A 335 1.18 8.51 -6.27
C SER A 335 0.19 9.67 -6.31
N LEU A 336 0.23 10.51 -7.36
CA LEU A 336 -0.66 11.65 -7.51
C LEU A 336 -2.07 11.21 -7.89
N LEU A 337 -2.21 10.31 -8.88
CA LEU A 337 -3.53 9.79 -9.29
C LEU A 337 -4.21 9.02 -8.15
N ALA A 338 -3.48 8.12 -7.48
CA ALA A 338 -4.00 7.36 -6.36
C ALA A 338 -4.43 8.28 -5.20
N TRP A 339 -3.61 9.29 -4.88
CA TRP A 339 -3.93 10.25 -3.82
C TRP A 339 -5.16 11.09 -4.18
N SER A 340 -5.27 11.58 -5.42
CA SER A 340 -6.44 12.32 -5.88
C SER A 340 -7.73 11.50 -5.84
N VAL A 341 -7.72 10.27 -6.36
CA VAL A 341 -8.91 9.40 -6.37
C VAL A 341 -9.36 9.05 -4.96
N LEU A 342 -8.43 8.72 -4.06
CA LEU A 342 -8.79 8.34 -2.69
C LEU A 342 -9.23 9.54 -1.84
N ALA A 343 -8.61 10.71 -2.03
CA ALA A 343 -8.95 11.92 -1.27
C ALA A 343 -10.33 12.48 -1.64
N SER A 344 -10.78 12.35 -2.88
CA SER A 344 -12.10 12.85 -3.31
C SER A 344 -13.26 11.93 -2.89
N THR A 345 -12.98 10.66 -2.60
CA THR A 345 -14.01 9.63 -2.36
C THR A 345 -14.15 9.20 -0.90
N THR A 346 -13.20 9.57 -0.03
CA THR A 346 -13.13 9.04 1.34
C THR A 346 -13.22 10.15 2.39
N PRO A 347 -14.44 10.51 2.85
CA PRO A 347 -14.62 11.47 3.95
C PRO A 347 -14.27 10.92 5.33
N ASN A 348 -14.31 9.59 5.50
CA ASN A 348 -14.05 8.95 6.78
C ASN A 348 -12.56 8.90 7.11
N LEU A 349 -12.14 9.57 8.19
CA LEU A 349 -10.73 9.60 8.60
C LEU A 349 -10.19 8.22 8.98
N GLY A 350 -11.00 7.33 9.56
CA GLY A 350 -10.59 5.96 9.90
C GLY A 350 -10.28 5.13 8.66
N ILE A 351 -11.11 5.26 7.61
CA ILE A 351 -10.88 4.60 6.33
C ILE A 351 -9.65 5.20 5.63
N ALA A 352 -9.48 6.53 5.67
CA ALA A 352 -8.32 7.21 5.10
C ALA A 352 -7.00 6.76 5.74
N LEU A 353 -6.95 6.59 7.07
CA LEU A 353 -5.78 6.11 7.80
C LEU A 353 -5.27 4.74 7.32
N ARG A 354 -6.20 3.89 6.85
CA ARG A 354 -5.91 2.56 6.30
C ARG A 354 -5.57 2.62 4.82
N GLN A 355 -6.40 3.30 4.03
CA GLN A 355 -6.30 3.27 2.58
C GLN A 355 -5.09 4.06 2.02
N LYS A 356 -4.61 5.08 2.73
CA LYS A 356 -3.45 5.87 2.30
C LYS A 356 -2.19 5.03 2.07
N TRP A 357 -2.07 3.87 2.73
CA TRP A 357 -0.94 2.95 2.56
C TRP A 357 -0.84 2.34 1.15
N MET A 358 -1.82 2.58 0.28
CA MET A 358 -1.75 2.25 -1.15
C MET A 358 -0.88 3.17 -2.00
N PHE A 359 -0.48 4.34 -1.50
CA PHE A 359 0.43 5.23 -2.24
C PHE A 359 1.52 5.86 -1.36
N VAL A 360 1.27 5.97 -0.04
CA VAL A 360 2.23 6.52 0.92
C VAL A 360 3.61 5.85 0.86
N PRO A 361 3.77 4.52 0.69
CA PRO A 361 5.10 3.90 0.55
C PRO A 361 5.93 4.48 -0.61
N ILE A 362 5.28 4.74 -1.75
CA ILE A 362 5.91 5.36 -2.91
C ILE A 362 6.22 6.84 -2.63
N LEU A 363 5.30 7.56 -2.00
CA LEU A 363 5.48 8.96 -1.63
C LEU A 363 6.66 9.15 -0.64
N ILE A 364 6.74 8.28 0.37
CA ILE A 364 7.86 8.22 1.33
C ILE A 364 9.18 8.01 0.59
N PHE A 365 9.22 7.02 -0.32
CA PHE A 365 10.40 6.74 -1.11
C PHE A 365 10.81 7.96 -1.95
N LEU A 366 9.86 8.59 -2.65
CA LEU A 366 10.10 9.78 -3.46
C LEU A 366 10.70 10.91 -2.61
N PHE A 367 10.09 11.26 -1.49
CA PHE A 367 10.60 12.36 -0.65
C PHE A 367 11.94 12.06 0.01
N ILE A 368 12.16 10.84 0.53
CA ILE A 368 13.48 10.45 1.07
C ILE A 368 14.54 10.51 -0.03
N SER A 369 14.20 10.11 -1.24
CA SER A 369 15.16 10.05 -2.33
C SER A 369 15.66 11.44 -2.77
N LEU A 370 14.90 12.50 -2.47
CA LEU A 370 15.30 13.90 -2.65
C LEU A 370 16.26 14.40 -1.55
N ALA A 371 16.53 13.59 -0.51
CA ALA A 371 17.47 13.92 0.56
C ALA A 371 18.90 14.14 0.02
N ARG A 372 19.70 14.99 0.69
CA ARG A 372 21.02 15.40 0.19
C ARG A 372 22.00 14.22 0.30
N PRO A 373 22.72 13.86 -0.77
CA PRO A 373 23.88 12.96 -0.68
C PRO A 373 24.91 13.49 0.32
N ARG A 374 25.63 12.59 0.99
CA ARG A 374 26.66 12.95 2.00
C ARG A 374 27.89 13.64 1.38
N ARG A 375 28.16 13.41 0.10
CA ARG A 375 29.15 14.11 -0.75
C ARG A 375 28.60 14.12 -2.18
N ARG A 376 28.96 15.10 -3.03
CA ARG A 376 28.79 14.94 -4.50
C ARG A 376 29.52 13.66 -4.87
N ALA A 377 28.79 12.55 -4.98
CA ALA A 377 29.38 11.31 -5.42
C ALA A 377 29.79 11.58 -6.88
N ALA A 378 31.10 11.66 -7.13
CA ALA A 378 31.63 11.27 -8.44
C ALA A 378 30.97 9.93 -8.80
N PRO A 379 30.61 9.68 -10.06
CA PRO A 379 29.74 8.56 -10.42
C PRO A 379 30.33 7.24 -9.94
N ILE A 380 29.85 6.73 -8.80
CA ILE A 380 30.13 5.38 -8.27
C ILE A 380 29.41 4.31 -9.14
N LEU A 381 28.95 4.69 -10.34
CA LEU A 381 28.37 3.78 -11.33
C LEU A 381 29.44 3.06 -12.17
N ALA A 382 30.72 3.45 -12.09
CA ALA A 382 31.80 2.74 -12.79
C ALA A 382 32.34 1.50 -12.03
N GLY A 383 32.04 1.34 -10.74
CA GLY A 383 32.56 0.26 -9.89
C GLY A 383 31.60 -0.90 -9.64
N LEU A 384 30.32 -0.77 -9.99
CA LEU A 384 29.36 -1.87 -9.96
C LEU A 384 29.53 -2.71 -11.22
N ARG A 385 30.66 -3.43 -11.30
CA ARG A 385 30.85 -4.51 -12.26
C ARG A 385 29.73 -5.52 -12.04
N TRP A 386 28.88 -5.59 -13.05
CA TRP A 386 27.98 -6.69 -13.33
C TRP A 386 28.84 -7.96 -13.43
N GLN A 387 28.76 -8.82 -12.42
CA GLN A 387 29.13 -10.22 -12.59
C GLN A 387 27.83 -10.99 -12.75
N SER A 388 27.64 -11.40 -14.02
CA SER A 388 26.85 -12.52 -14.56
C SER A 388 25.58 -12.91 -13.82
#